data_AF-A0A7S2TS84-F1
#
_entry.id   AF-A0A7S2TS84-F1
#
_cell.length_a   1.000
_cell.length_b   1.000
_cell.length_c   1.000
_cell.angle_alpha   90.00
_cell.angle_beta   90.00
_cell.angle_gamma   90.00
#
_symmetry.space_group_name_H-M   'P 1'
#
loop_
_entity.id
_entity.type
_entity.pdbx_description
1 polymer ?
#
loop_
_entity_poly.entity_id
_entity_poly.type
_entity_poly.pdbx_seq_one_letter_code
_entity_poly.pdbx_strand_id
1 'polypeptide(L)'
;QQQEKEEEEEKEEEEDDQHQHRASSISSSSMVEEVTDSVMLGLRLKDGLSLSLVRERFGTDVMDKILKGAIGAVSAGLAVIERDPHTNQPTRLRLTDPDGFLVSSDVITSIFAEFNR
;
A
#
# COMPACT_ATOMS: atom_id res chain seq x y z
N GLN A 1 11.39 3.58 -60.00
CA GLN A 1 12.19 3.17 -58.82
C GLN A 1 12.52 4.38 -57.93
N GLN A 2 11.60 5.34 -57.77
CA GLN A 2 11.78 6.52 -56.91
C GLN A 2 10.60 6.74 -55.95
N GLN A 3 9.54 5.94 -56.03
CA GLN A 3 8.35 6.07 -55.15
C GLN A 3 8.39 5.12 -53.95
N GLU A 4 9.24 4.09 -53.95
CA GLU A 4 9.34 3.14 -52.82
C GLU A 4 10.33 3.60 -51.74
N LYS A 5 10.99 4.75 -51.92
CA LYS A 5 12.02 5.24 -50.99
C LYS A 5 11.55 6.35 -50.06
N GLU A 6 10.41 6.97 -50.34
CA GLU A 6 9.86 8.06 -49.52
C GLU A 6 8.86 7.54 -48.46
N GLU A 7 8.30 6.33 -48.61
CA GLU A 7 7.40 5.74 -47.59
C GLU A 7 8.12 5.08 -46.40
N GLU A 8 9.44 4.88 -46.46
CA GLU A 8 10.22 4.34 -45.33
C GLU A 8 10.76 5.43 -44.39
N GLU A 9 10.88 6.70 -44.83
CA GLU A 9 11.37 7.79 -43.97
C GLU A 9 10.27 8.44 -43.11
N GLU A 10 8.98 8.30 -43.47
CA GLU A 10 7.88 8.84 -42.64
C GLU A 10 7.48 7.95 -41.45
N LYS A 11 8.10 6.78 -41.26
CA LYS A 11 7.78 5.87 -40.14
C LYS A 11 8.70 5.98 -38.92
N GLU A 12 9.74 6.80 -38.96
CA GLU A 12 10.70 6.89 -37.85
C GLU A 12 10.48 8.09 -36.90
N GLU A 13 9.52 8.98 -37.14
CA GLU A 13 9.32 10.17 -36.29
C GLU A 13 8.17 10.08 -35.25
N GLU A 14 7.45 8.96 -35.12
CA GLU A 14 6.33 8.83 -34.16
C GLU A 14 6.64 8.06 -32.86
N GLU A 15 7.90 7.68 -32.58
CA GLU A 15 8.23 6.84 -31.40
C GLU A 15 8.81 7.55 -30.17
N ASP A 16 8.88 8.89 -30.12
CA ASP A 16 9.64 9.57 -29.04
C ASP A 16 8.83 10.35 -27.99
N ASP A 17 7.50 10.17 -27.92
CA ASP A 17 6.65 10.93 -26.96
C ASP A 17 6.03 10.08 -25.83
N GLN A 18 6.33 8.78 -25.72
CA GLN A 18 5.72 7.89 -24.72
C GLN A 18 6.59 7.53 -23.50
N HIS A 19 7.83 8.01 -23.41
CA HIS A 19 8.74 7.57 -22.33
C HIS A 19 8.70 8.39 -21.04
N GLN A 20 7.97 9.52 -20.96
CA GLN A 20 7.92 10.33 -19.73
C GLN A 20 6.76 10.03 -18.78
N HIS A 21 5.75 9.24 -19.17
CA HIS A 21 4.59 8.94 -18.33
C HIS A 21 4.62 7.58 -17.60
N ARG A 22 5.58 6.68 -17.88
CA ARG A 22 5.63 5.35 -17.23
C ARG A 22 6.33 5.35 -15.87
N ALA A 23 7.34 6.19 -15.65
CA ALA A 23 8.16 6.12 -14.44
C ALA A 23 7.40 6.54 -13.16
N SER A 24 6.49 7.51 -13.27
CA SER A 24 5.70 8.03 -12.14
C SER A 24 4.55 7.10 -11.72
N SER A 25 3.93 6.36 -12.65
CA SER A 25 2.88 5.37 -12.34
C SER A 25 3.41 4.02 -11.84
N ILE A 26 4.64 3.63 -12.21
CA ILE A 26 5.27 2.40 -11.70
C ILE A 26 5.68 2.57 -10.22
N SER A 27 6.11 3.77 -9.83
CA SER A 27 6.56 4.06 -8.45
C SER A 27 5.41 4.03 -7.44
N SER A 28 4.21 4.49 -7.81
CA SER A 28 3.03 4.43 -6.94
C SER A 28 2.48 3.00 -6.81
N SER A 29 2.46 2.20 -7.89
CA SER A 29 2.04 0.79 -7.83
C SER A 29 2.98 -0.04 -6.96
N SER A 30 4.30 0.13 -7.12
CA SER A 30 5.32 -0.57 -6.32
C SER A 30 5.21 -0.24 -4.83
N MET A 31 4.95 1.02 -4.48
CA MET A 31 4.77 1.41 -3.08
C MET A 31 3.51 0.76 -2.48
N VAL A 32 2.40 0.76 -3.23
CA VAL A 32 1.16 0.13 -2.77
C VAL A 32 1.36 -1.37 -2.56
N GLU A 33 2.09 -2.05 -3.45
CA GLU A 33 2.46 -3.46 -3.29
C GLU A 33 3.30 -3.70 -2.03
N GLU A 34 4.35 -2.90 -1.79
CA GLU A 34 5.19 -3.04 -0.60
C GLU A 34 4.44 -2.79 0.72
N VAL A 35 3.56 -1.78 0.74
CA VAL A 35 2.71 -1.49 1.90
C VAL A 35 1.76 -2.65 2.14
N THR A 36 1.15 -3.16 1.06
CA THR A 36 0.21 -4.29 1.10
C THR A 36 0.86 -5.53 1.70
N ASP A 37 2.04 -5.89 1.20
CA ASP A 37 2.82 -7.02 1.71
C ASP A 37 3.19 -6.82 3.18
N SER A 38 3.61 -5.60 3.55
CA SER A 38 3.94 -5.30 4.95
C SER A 38 2.73 -5.44 5.87
N VAL A 39 1.53 -5.02 5.44
CA VAL A 39 0.28 -5.15 6.20
C VAL A 39 -0.13 -6.60 6.31
N MET A 40 -0.13 -7.36 5.21
CA MET A 40 -0.50 -8.78 5.20
C MET A 40 0.42 -9.60 6.11
N LEU A 41 1.73 -9.40 5.97
CA LEU A 41 2.72 -10.09 6.80
C LEU A 41 2.55 -9.69 8.26
N GLY A 42 2.54 -8.38 8.54
CA GLY A 42 2.48 -7.84 9.89
C GLY A 42 1.25 -8.31 10.66
N LEU A 43 0.06 -8.21 10.08
CA LEU A 43 -1.19 -8.60 10.75
C LEU A 43 -1.33 -10.12 10.96
N ARG A 44 -0.62 -10.93 10.17
CA ARG A 44 -0.59 -12.38 10.32
C ARG A 44 0.43 -12.86 11.35
N LEU A 45 1.40 -12.02 11.72
CA LEU A 45 2.33 -12.30 12.79
C LEU A 45 1.67 -12.04 14.15
N LYS A 46 2.05 -12.85 15.15
CA LYS A 46 1.62 -12.63 16.54
C LYS A 46 2.00 -11.24 17.04
N ASP A 47 3.12 -10.70 16.57
CA ASP A 47 3.58 -9.37 16.95
C ASP A 47 2.79 -8.25 16.26
N GLY A 48 1.99 -8.54 15.23
CA GLY A 48 1.24 -7.51 14.50
C GLY A 48 2.11 -6.57 13.66
N LEU A 49 1.46 -5.56 13.10
CA LEU A 49 2.06 -4.53 12.25
C LEU A 49 2.66 -3.41 13.10
N SER A 50 3.95 -3.13 12.91
CA SER A 50 4.61 -1.98 13.52
C SER A 50 4.27 -0.69 12.78
N LEU A 51 3.49 0.19 13.41
CA LEU A 51 3.09 1.47 12.83
C LEU A 51 4.23 2.47 12.81
N SER A 52 5.18 2.37 13.74
CA SER A 52 6.42 3.16 13.72
C SER A 52 7.25 2.88 12.47
N LEU A 53 7.41 1.60 12.10
CA LEU A 53 8.14 1.21 10.89
C LEU A 53 7.39 1.58 9.61
N VAL A 54 6.06 1.45 9.61
CA VAL A 54 5.23 1.91 8.48
C VAL A 54 5.42 3.41 8.25
N ARG A 55 5.35 4.22 9.31
CA ARG A 55 5.56 5.66 9.22
C ARG A 55 6.97 6.02 8.73
N GLU A 56 7.99 5.32 9.22
CA GLU A 56 9.38 5.55 8.80
C GLU A 56 9.59 5.21 7.32
N ARG A 57 9.02 4.09 6.84
CA ARG A 57 9.23 3.61 5.47
C ARG A 57 8.32 4.25 4.43
N PHE A 58 7.06 4.50 4.78
CA PHE A 58 6.00 4.88 3.85
C PHE A 58 5.36 6.23 4.19
N GLY A 59 5.78 6.86 5.29
CA GLY A 59 5.26 8.15 5.73
C GLY A 59 3.98 8.08 6.56
N THR A 60 3.61 9.23 7.10
CA THR A 60 2.46 9.37 8.01
C THR A 60 1.13 9.15 7.29
N ASP A 61 0.99 9.57 6.04
CA ASP A 61 -0.27 9.44 5.28
C ASP A 61 -0.69 7.97 5.12
N VAL A 62 0.28 7.07 4.88
CA VAL A 62 0.06 5.63 4.76
C VAL A 62 -0.34 5.02 6.11
N MET A 63 0.32 5.44 7.20
CA MET A 63 -0.05 5.04 8.55
C MET A 63 -1.49 5.46 8.88
N ASP A 64 -1.89 6.68 8.51
CA ASP A 64 -3.23 7.21 8.76
C ASP A 64 -4.30 6.45 7.96
N LYS A 65 -4.02 6.08 6.70
CA LYS A 65 -4.90 5.20 5.89
C LYS A 65 -5.07 3.83 6.54
N ILE A 66 -3.99 3.21 7.04
CA ILE A 66 -4.04 1.93 7.75
C ILE A 66 -4.90 2.04 9.02
N LEU A 67 -4.66 3.07 9.83
CA LEU A 67 -5.42 3.31 11.04
C LEU A 67 -6.91 3.49 10.73
N LYS A 68 -7.23 4.30 9.72
CA LYS A 68 -8.59 4.56 9.28
C LYS A 68 -9.30 3.28 8.84
N GLY A 69 -8.64 2.44 8.04
CA GLY A 69 -9.18 1.14 7.62
C GLY A 69 -9.37 0.15 8.78
N ALA A 70 -8.54 0.25 9.81
CA ALA A 70 -8.62 -0.61 10.99
C ALA A 70 -9.68 -0.17 12.02
N ILE A 71 -10.24 1.04 11.94
CA ILE A 71 -11.20 1.58 12.93
C ILE A 71 -12.38 0.63 13.16
N GLY A 72 -12.96 0.06 12.09
CA GLY A 72 -14.08 -0.87 12.21
C GLY A 72 -13.72 -2.12 13.00
N ALA A 73 -12.55 -2.71 12.70
CA ALA A 73 -12.02 -3.87 13.40
C ALA A 73 -11.72 -3.58 14.88
N VAL A 74 -11.12 -2.42 15.16
CA VAL A 74 -10.83 -1.99 16.53
C VAL A 74 -12.11 -1.79 17.33
N SER A 75 -13.11 -1.14 16.74
CA SER A 75 -14.41 -0.90 17.38
C SER A 75 -15.17 -2.20 17.66
N ALA A 76 -14.97 -3.22 16.83
CA ALA A 76 -15.55 -4.55 17.01
C ALA A 76 -14.74 -5.46 17.95
N GLY A 77 -13.61 -4.99 18.51
CA GLY A 77 -12.73 -5.80 19.36
C GLY A 77 -11.93 -6.87 18.62
N LEU A 78 -11.83 -6.75 17.29
CA LEU A 78 -11.11 -7.67 16.40
C LEU A 78 -9.65 -7.28 16.20
N ALA A 79 -9.33 -6.02 16.48
CA ALA A 79 -7.98 -5.49 16.45
C ALA A 79 -7.73 -4.55 17.65
N VAL A 80 -6.47 -4.38 18.00
CA VAL A 80 -6.02 -3.47 19.06
C VAL A 80 -4.90 -2.59 18.51
N ILE A 81 -4.98 -1.30 18.81
CA ILE A 81 -3.89 -0.35 18.57
C ILE A 81 -3.17 -0.12 19.88
N GLU A 82 -1.91 -0.54 19.94
CA GLU A 82 -1.02 -0.19 21.04
C GLU A 82 -0.50 1.23 20.85
N ARG A 83 -0.33 1.94 21.96
CA ARG A 83 0.15 3.31 21.96
C ARG A 83 1.36 3.44 22.87
N ASP A 84 2.26 4.32 22.50
CA ASP A 84 3.38 4.71 23.33
C ASP A 84 2.85 5.43 24.60
N PRO A 85 3.24 5.01 25.80
CA PRO A 85 2.69 5.52 27.05
C PRO A 85 3.11 6.97 27.36
N HIS A 86 4.14 7.50 26.70
CA HIS A 86 4.66 8.84 26.94
C HIS A 86 4.16 9.85 25.90
N THR A 87 4.00 9.42 24.65
CA THR A 87 3.63 10.29 23.52
C THR A 87 2.20 10.05 23.03
N ASN A 88 1.54 8.99 23.50
CA ASN A 88 0.22 8.51 23.08
C ASN A 88 0.12 8.21 21.57
N GLN A 89 1.26 8.08 20.89
CA GLN A 89 1.32 7.78 19.46
C GLN A 89 1.06 6.29 19.21
N PRO A 90 0.35 5.95 18.13
CA PRO A 90 0.11 4.56 17.78
C PRO A 90 1.42 3.89 17.35
N THR A 91 1.78 2.79 18.00
CA THR A 91 3.04 2.07 17.78
C THR A 91 2.84 0.75 17.05
N ARG A 92 1.71 0.08 17.28
CA ARG A 92 1.46 -1.26 16.76
C ARG A 92 -0.03 -1.50 16.55
N LEU A 93 -0.36 -2.22 15.48
CA LEU A 93 -1.70 -2.73 15.21
C LEU A 93 -1.64 -4.26 15.24
N ARG A 94 -2.44 -4.88 16.11
CA ARG A 94 -2.52 -6.35 16.26
C ARG A 94 -3.95 -6.82 16.10
N LEU A 95 -4.13 -8.00 15.50
CA LEU A 95 -5.41 -8.71 15.58
C LEU A 95 -5.55 -9.36 16.97
N THR A 96 -6.77 -9.42 17.49
CA THR A 96 -7.05 -10.07 18.78
C THR A 96 -7.05 -11.59 18.68
N ASP A 97 -7.31 -12.13 17.48
CA ASP A 97 -7.03 -13.51 17.12
C ASP A 97 -5.67 -13.59 16.40
N PRO A 98 -4.57 -13.93 17.10
CA PRO A 98 -3.23 -13.96 16.53
C PRO A 98 -3.01 -15.10 15.53
N ASP A 99 -3.89 -16.10 15.50
CA ASP A 99 -3.90 -17.13 14.44
C ASP A 99 -4.72 -16.66 13.22
N GLY A 100 -5.52 -15.60 13.39
CA GLY A 100 -5.98 -14.69 12.34
C GLY A 100 -6.84 -15.32 11.24
N PHE A 101 -7.33 -16.54 11.43
CA PHE A 101 -7.85 -17.33 10.30
C PHE A 101 -9.27 -16.93 9.88
N LEU A 102 -10.05 -16.31 10.78
CA LEU A 102 -11.47 -16.02 10.53
C LEU A 102 -11.77 -14.52 10.30
N VAL A 103 -10.84 -13.62 10.64
CA VAL A 103 -11.13 -12.16 10.65
C VAL A 103 -10.03 -11.31 10.00
N SER A 104 -8.82 -11.85 9.78
CA SER A 104 -7.74 -11.07 9.17
C SER A 104 -8.10 -10.56 7.78
N SER A 105 -8.80 -11.37 6.98
CA SER A 105 -9.19 -11.00 5.61
C SER A 105 -10.06 -9.75 5.57
N ASP A 106 -11.08 -9.62 6.44
CA ASP A 106 -11.98 -8.47 6.44
C ASP A 106 -11.28 -7.17 6.87
N VAL A 107 -10.39 -7.26 7.86
CA VAL A 107 -9.58 -6.11 8.32
C VAL A 107 -8.60 -5.69 7.23
N ILE A 108 -7.92 -6.65 6.61
CA ILE A 108 -6.98 -6.44 5.52
C ILE A 108 -7.69 -5.79 4.32
N THR A 109 -8.86 -6.31 3.91
CA THR A 109 -9.66 -5.73 2.82
C THR A 109 -10.12 -4.32 3.14
N SER A 110 -10.52 -4.04 4.38
CA SER A 110 -10.93 -2.70 4.82
C SER A 110 -9.77 -1.70 4.79
N ILE A 111 -8.57 -2.13 5.17
CA ILE A 111 -7.34 -1.32 5.04
C ILE A 111 -7.04 -1.05 3.57
N PHE A 112 -7.10 -2.05 2.70
CA PHE A 112 -6.81 -1.88 1.27
C PHE A 112 -7.82 -1.00 0.53
N ALA A 113 -9.08 -0.98 0.96
CA ALA A 113 -10.08 -0.07 0.41
C ALA A 113 -9.68 1.41 0.56
N GLU A 114 -8.86 1.77 1.56
CA GLU A 114 -8.37 3.15 1.74
C GLU A 114 -7.17 3.52 0.84
N PHE A 115 -6.51 2.55 0.21
CA PHE A 115 -5.44 2.79 -0.76
C PHE A 115 -5.95 2.97 -2.20
N ASN A 116 -7.13 2.45 -2.51
CA ASN A 116 -7.79 2.58 -3.81
C ASN A 116 -8.80 3.74 -3.89
N ARG A 117 -8.82 4.61 -2.87
CA ARG A 117 -9.67 5.81 -2.76
C ARG A 117 -8.82 7.07 -2.89
#